data_AF-A0A812KKG3-F1
#
_entry.id   AF-A0A812KKG3-F1
#
_cell.length_a   1.000
_cell.length_b   1.000
_cell.length_c   1.000
_cell.angle_alpha   90.00
_cell.angle_beta   90.00
_cell.angle_gamma   90.00
#
_symmetry.space_group_name_H-M   'P 1'
#
loop_
_entity.id
_entity.type
_entity.pdbx_description
1 polymer ?
#
loop_
_entity_poly.entity_id
_entity_poly.type
_entity_poly.pdbx_seq_one_letter_code
_entity_poly.pdbx_strand_id
1 'polypeptide(L)'
;MACVKSLLVFALVNIGLATNIRGASQADDLIEQEEVDEPSFPKSLLGGNAVLGMDQDRHTKMLVQVKATDDIVDACEDVVCGELKCPTGFTATKYDGHCCAYCVNPNIKIEPKIVGATGKFGAEESDFCPYVWCFPTMCEKEEIPATAENGQCCPVCPK
;
A
#
# COMPACT_ATOMS: atom_id res chain seq x y z
N MET A 1 34.11 -35.18 40.61
CA MET A 1 34.93 -33.98 40.89
C MET A 1 35.94 -33.84 39.76
N ALA A 2 35.87 -32.73 39.00
CA ALA A 2 36.93 -32.12 38.15
C ALA A 2 37.58 -33.00 37.04
N CYS A 3 38.08 -32.53 35.89
CA CYS A 3 38.03 -31.28 35.12
C CYS A 3 38.81 -31.55 33.81
N VAL A 4 38.27 -31.15 32.65
CA VAL A 4 38.89 -30.63 31.40
C VAL A 4 40.28 -31.14 30.92
N LYS A 5 40.35 -31.55 29.63
CA LYS A 5 41.33 -31.10 28.60
C LYS A 5 41.08 -31.84 27.27
N SER A 6 40.55 -31.15 26.26
CA SER A 6 41.30 -30.58 25.12
C SER A 6 42.05 -31.65 24.32
N LEU A 7 41.48 -32.05 23.18
CA LEU A 7 42.20 -32.77 22.13
C LEU A 7 41.82 -32.16 20.78
N LEU A 8 42.82 -31.61 20.10
CA LEU A 8 42.77 -31.09 18.75
C LEU A 8 43.74 -31.97 17.95
N VAL A 9 43.25 -32.76 16.99
CA VAL A 9 44.11 -33.42 15.99
C VAL A 9 43.40 -33.44 14.65
N PHE A 10 43.99 -32.72 13.70
CA PHE A 10 43.71 -32.69 12.28
C PHE A 10 44.28 -33.95 11.58
N ALA A 11 43.57 -34.49 10.59
CA ALA A 11 44.11 -35.22 9.43
C ALA A 11 43.02 -35.30 8.34
N LEU A 12 43.11 -34.51 7.26
CA LEU A 12 43.69 -34.86 5.95
C LEU A 12 42.99 -36.02 5.23
N VAL A 13 42.21 -35.73 4.17
CA VAL A 13 42.22 -36.52 2.93
C VAL A 13 42.02 -35.57 1.73
N ASN A 14 43.00 -35.64 0.82
CA ASN A 14 43.13 -34.94 -0.45
C ASN A 14 42.31 -35.63 -1.58
N ILE A 15 42.43 -35.03 -2.79
CA ILE A 15 42.29 -35.64 -4.13
C ILE A 15 40.86 -35.52 -4.71
N GLY A 16 40.61 -35.00 -5.91
CA GLY A 16 41.51 -34.52 -6.96
C GLY A 16 40.66 -33.99 -8.12
N LEU A 17 41.21 -33.01 -8.84
CA LEU A 17 40.60 -32.35 -9.99
C LEU A 17 41.23 -32.94 -11.27
N ALA A 18 40.40 -33.42 -12.21
CA ALA A 18 40.83 -33.89 -13.52
C ALA A 18 40.00 -33.26 -14.65
N THR A 19 40.65 -32.33 -15.37
CA THR A 19 40.72 -32.14 -16.85
C THR A 19 39.48 -32.24 -17.77
N ASN A 20 39.04 -31.07 -18.28
CA ASN A 20 39.12 -30.55 -19.67
C ASN A 20 38.78 -31.45 -20.90
N ILE A 21 37.72 -31.12 -21.68
CA ILE A 21 37.58 -31.46 -23.12
C ILE A 21 36.78 -30.38 -23.93
N ARG A 22 37.50 -29.75 -24.88
CA ARG A 22 37.24 -29.41 -26.32
C ARG A 22 35.82 -29.25 -26.92
N GLY A 23 35.71 -28.29 -27.86
CA GLY A 23 34.84 -28.30 -29.07
C GLY A 23 34.03 -27.01 -29.23
N ALA A 24 34.37 -26.03 -30.07
CA ALA A 24 34.37 -25.95 -31.55
C ALA A 24 32.97 -25.85 -32.20
N SER A 25 32.90 -24.89 -33.13
CA SER A 25 31.94 -24.61 -34.23
C SER A 25 30.56 -24.01 -33.93
N GLN A 26 30.47 -22.73 -34.29
CA GLN A 26 29.37 -22.07 -35.01
C GLN A 26 28.55 -23.03 -35.89
N ALA A 27 27.23 -22.96 -35.79
CA ALA A 27 26.31 -23.28 -36.87
C ALA A 27 25.16 -22.26 -36.82
N ASP A 28 25.03 -21.51 -37.91
CA ASP A 28 23.93 -20.60 -38.19
C ASP A 28 22.61 -21.38 -38.27
N ASP A 29 21.52 -20.83 -37.72
CA ASP A 29 20.22 -21.04 -38.34
C ASP A 29 19.30 -19.84 -38.12
N LEU A 30 18.66 -19.44 -39.22
CA LEU A 30 17.85 -18.25 -39.39
C LEU A 30 16.44 -18.54 -38.87
N ILE A 31 15.98 -17.76 -37.89
CA ILE A 31 14.55 -17.46 -37.75
C ILE A 31 14.44 -15.95 -37.58
N GLU A 32 13.94 -15.29 -38.62
CA GLU A 32 13.29 -13.98 -38.48
C GLU A 32 12.15 -14.15 -37.47
N GLN A 33 12.32 -13.61 -36.27
CA GLN A 33 11.20 -13.19 -35.45
C GLN A 33 11.25 -11.67 -35.37
N GLU A 34 10.53 -11.06 -36.28
CA GLU A 34 10.02 -9.71 -36.13
C GLU A 34 8.87 -9.78 -35.11
N GLU A 35 9.16 -9.62 -33.82
CA GLU A 35 8.13 -9.48 -32.79
C GLU A 35 8.51 -8.36 -31.83
N VAL A 36 7.90 -7.20 -32.11
CA VAL A 36 7.53 -6.10 -31.21
C VAL A 36 8.61 -5.66 -30.21
N ASP A 37 9.13 -4.45 -30.40
CA ASP A 37 9.93 -3.71 -29.42
C ASP A 37 9.24 -3.68 -28.05
N GLU A 38 9.43 -4.73 -27.25
CA GLU A 38 9.26 -4.71 -25.81
C GLU A 38 10.18 -3.59 -25.31
N PRO A 39 9.69 -2.59 -24.58
CA PRO A 39 10.55 -1.56 -24.02
C PRO A 39 11.49 -2.26 -23.04
N SER A 40 12.67 -2.64 -23.52
CA SER A 40 13.70 -3.25 -22.71
C SER A 40 14.10 -2.20 -21.69
N PHE A 41 13.67 -2.38 -20.44
CA PHE A 41 14.05 -1.47 -19.36
C PHE A 41 15.57 -1.36 -19.35
N PRO A 42 16.15 -0.14 -19.43
CA PRO A 42 17.58 0.01 -19.51
C PRO A 42 18.21 -0.67 -18.29
N LYS A 43 19.20 -1.53 -18.54
CA LYS A 43 19.91 -2.32 -17.53
C LYS A 43 20.52 -1.45 -16.42
N SER A 44 20.67 -0.14 -16.66
CA SER A 44 21.06 0.87 -15.66
C SER A 44 20.02 1.08 -14.56
N LEU A 45 18.72 0.93 -14.85
CA LEU A 45 17.63 0.93 -13.84
C LEU A 45 17.58 -0.37 -13.05
N LEU A 46 18.08 -1.46 -13.63
CA LEU A 46 18.18 -2.80 -13.02
C LEU A 46 19.49 -3.02 -12.28
N GLY A 47 20.38 -2.03 -12.21
CA GLY A 47 21.68 -2.12 -11.53
C GLY A 47 21.60 -2.19 -9.99
N GLY A 48 20.42 -2.44 -9.41
CA GLY A 48 20.17 -2.55 -7.98
C GLY A 48 19.19 -3.66 -7.64
N ASN A 49 18.65 -3.66 -6.41
CA ASN A 49 17.70 -4.66 -5.92
C ASN A 49 16.30 -4.46 -6.52
N ALA A 50 16.15 -4.51 -7.84
CA ALA A 50 14.86 -4.32 -8.51
C ALA A 50 14.50 -5.56 -9.32
N VAL A 51 13.25 -5.99 -9.22
CA VAL A 51 12.68 -7.12 -9.98
C VAL A 51 11.55 -6.63 -10.86
N LEU A 52 11.36 -7.28 -12.00
CA LEU A 52 10.21 -7.01 -12.86
C LEU A 52 8.99 -7.70 -12.24
N GLY A 53 8.05 -6.89 -11.75
CA GLY A 53 6.75 -7.32 -11.25
C GLY A 53 5.65 -7.06 -12.28
N MET A 54 4.54 -7.74 -12.11
CA MET A 54 3.32 -7.52 -12.88
C MET A 54 2.32 -6.79 -11.97
N ASP A 55 1.64 -5.78 -12.51
CA ASP A 55 0.62 -5.02 -11.78
C ASP A 55 -0.56 -5.92 -11.37
N GLN A 56 -1.35 -5.46 -10.40
CA GLN A 56 -2.48 -6.21 -9.84
C GLN A 56 -3.50 -6.62 -10.92
N ASP A 57 -3.62 -5.82 -11.99
CA ASP A 57 -4.49 -6.08 -13.12
C ASP A 57 -3.93 -7.09 -14.14
N ARG A 58 -2.66 -7.51 -13.99
CA ARG A 58 -1.89 -8.39 -14.88
C ARG A 58 -1.59 -7.86 -16.29
N HIS A 59 -1.79 -6.58 -16.55
CA HIS A 59 -1.55 -6.01 -17.88
C HIS A 59 -0.27 -5.19 -17.95
N THR A 60 0.13 -4.57 -16.83
CA THR A 60 1.29 -3.67 -16.81
C THR A 60 2.51 -4.32 -16.16
N LYS A 61 3.67 -4.30 -16.84
CA LYS A 61 4.95 -4.68 -16.24
C LYS A 61 5.54 -3.47 -15.51
N MET A 62 5.95 -3.64 -14.26
CA MET A 62 6.54 -2.57 -13.45
C MET A 62 7.86 -3.02 -12.82
N LEU A 63 8.78 -2.07 -12.59
CA LEU A 63 9.97 -2.33 -11.80
C LEU A 63 9.62 -2.20 -10.31
N VAL A 64 9.73 -3.31 -9.57
CA VAL A 64 9.55 -3.35 -8.13
C VAL A 64 10.92 -3.26 -7.49
N GLN A 65 11.18 -2.17 -6.77
CA GLN A 65 12.35 -2.07 -5.93
C GLN A 65 12.17 -3.02 -4.73
N VAL A 66 12.89 -4.13 -4.74
CA VAL A 66 13.11 -4.97 -3.58
C VAL A 66 14.06 -4.22 -2.66
N LYS A 67 13.53 -3.24 -1.92
CA LYS A 67 14.24 -2.79 -0.74
C LYS A 67 14.42 -4.03 0.13
N ALA A 68 15.64 -4.29 0.60
CA ALA A 68 15.79 -5.21 1.72
C ALA A 68 14.73 -4.77 2.73
N THR A 69 13.99 -5.72 3.28
CA THR A 69 13.14 -5.42 4.43
C THR A 69 14.10 -4.97 5.52
N ASP A 70 14.45 -3.67 5.53
CA ASP A 70 14.62 -2.94 6.76
C ASP A 70 13.37 -3.38 7.53
N ASP A 71 13.58 -4.21 8.55
CA ASP A 71 12.52 -4.93 9.26
C ASP A 71 11.33 -3.97 9.43
N ILE A 72 10.11 -4.40 9.10
CA ILE A 72 8.93 -3.53 9.25
C ILE A 72 8.92 -3.04 10.70
N VAL A 73 9.41 -1.81 10.90
CA VAL A 73 9.63 -1.29 12.23
C VAL A 73 8.26 -0.97 12.78
N ASP A 74 7.90 -1.61 13.90
CA ASP A 74 6.71 -1.20 14.63
C ASP A 74 6.96 0.23 15.13
N ALA A 75 6.16 1.17 14.64
CA ALA A 75 6.26 2.57 15.00
C ALA A 75 6.07 2.83 16.51
N CYS A 76 5.55 1.83 17.24
CA CYS A 76 5.37 1.89 18.69
C CYS A 76 6.46 1.16 19.49
N GLU A 77 7.39 0.44 18.86
CA GLU A 77 8.40 -0.40 19.55
C GLU A 77 9.34 0.43 20.43
N ASP A 78 9.82 1.56 19.91
CA ASP A 78 10.75 2.45 20.62
C ASP A 78 10.05 3.60 21.38
N VAL A 79 8.71 3.61 21.40
CA VAL A 79 7.94 4.70 22.03
C VAL A 79 7.67 4.39 23.50
N VAL A 80 8.44 5.03 24.39
CA VAL A 80 8.15 5.00 25.83
C VAL A 80 7.03 6.01 26.14
N CYS A 81 5.85 5.50 26.46
CA CYS A 81 4.74 6.32 26.94
C CYS A 81 5.07 6.91 28.33
N GLY A 82 4.89 8.22 28.50
CA GLY A 82 5.08 8.88 29.79
C GLY A 82 4.01 8.52 30.82
N GLU A 83 4.23 8.92 32.08
CA GLU A 83 3.26 8.73 33.17
C GLU A 83 2.02 9.61 32.92
N LEU A 84 0.92 8.99 32.49
CA LEU A 84 -0.34 9.68 32.22
C LEU A 84 -1.19 9.78 33.49
N LYS A 85 -1.40 11.00 34.00
CA LYS A 85 -2.36 11.28 35.08
C LYS A 85 -3.61 11.95 34.50
N CYS A 86 -4.72 11.22 34.50
CA CYS A 86 -5.99 11.75 34.03
C CYS A 86 -6.70 12.60 35.09
N PRO A 87 -7.22 13.78 34.71
CA PRO A 87 -8.10 14.57 35.57
C PRO A 87 -9.37 13.79 35.95
N THR A 88 -10.05 14.24 37.01
CA THR A 88 -11.32 13.64 37.47
C THR A 88 -12.35 13.55 36.34
N GLY A 89 -12.96 12.37 36.17
CA GLY A 89 -13.96 12.10 35.13
C GLY A 89 -13.36 11.65 33.80
N PHE A 90 -12.04 11.62 33.65
CA PHE A 90 -11.36 11.05 32.50
C PHE A 90 -10.68 9.73 32.86
N THR A 91 -10.66 8.80 31.92
CA THR A 91 -10.04 7.48 32.06
C THR A 91 -8.96 7.31 31.00
N ALA A 92 -7.78 6.85 31.41
CA ALA A 92 -6.69 6.52 30.50
C ALA A 92 -7.12 5.34 29.62
N THR A 93 -7.24 5.57 28.32
CA THR A 93 -7.72 4.60 27.34
C THR A 93 -6.75 4.54 26.17
N LYS A 94 -6.39 3.32 25.76
CA LYS A 94 -5.58 3.05 24.55
C LYS A 94 -6.49 2.48 23.46
N TYR A 95 -6.37 2.98 22.25
CA TYR A 95 -7.09 2.50 21.08
C TYR A 95 -6.13 1.82 20.10
N ASP A 96 -6.64 0.92 19.28
CA ASP A 96 -5.84 0.24 18.26
C ASP A 96 -5.23 1.27 17.28
N GLY A 97 -4.00 1.01 16.84
CA GLY A 97 -3.22 1.94 16.03
C GLY A 97 -2.62 3.14 16.78
N HIS A 98 -2.86 3.27 18.09
CA HIS A 98 -2.24 4.31 18.91
C HIS A 98 -1.18 3.69 19.84
N CYS A 99 0.02 4.26 19.88
CA CYS A 99 1.10 3.72 20.72
C CYS A 99 0.82 3.90 22.23
N CYS A 100 0.24 5.04 22.61
CA CYS A 100 0.01 5.42 24.00
C CYS A 100 -1.46 5.66 24.32
N ALA A 101 -1.81 5.46 25.60
CA ALA A 101 -3.11 5.84 26.11
C ALA A 101 -3.26 7.36 26.19
N TYR A 102 -4.50 7.83 26.16
CA TYR A 102 -4.86 9.22 26.45
C TYR A 102 -6.12 9.27 27.31
N CYS A 103 -6.38 10.42 27.91
CA CYS A 103 -7.50 10.61 28.82
C CYS A 103 -8.80 10.84 28.04
N VAL A 104 -9.76 9.95 28.21
CA VAL A 104 -11.08 10.00 27.56
C VAL A 104 -12.15 10.19 28.61
N ASN A 105 -13.11 11.08 28.35
CA ASN A 105 -14.31 11.22 29.16
C ASN A 105 -15.54 10.86 28.30
N PRO A 106 -16.14 9.67 28.49
CA PRO A 106 -17.31 9.24 27.71
C PRO A 106 -18.57 10.06 28.03
N ASN A 107 -18.57 10.81 29.14
CA ASN A 107 -19.71 11.64 29.53
C ASN A 107 -19.73 13.00 28.81
N ILE A 108 -18.61 13.41 28.18
CA ILE A 108 -18.57 14.60 27.35
C ILE A 108 -19.06 14.24 25.96
N LYS A 109 -20.31 14.57 25.67
CA LYS A 109 -20.87 14.48 24.32
C LYS A 109 -20.53 15.77 23.57
N ILE A 110 -19.55 15.69 22.67
CA ILE A 110 -19.31 16.75 21.69
C ILE A 110 -20.19 16.42 20.49
N GLU A 111 -21.31 17.12 20.36
CA GLU A 111 -22.11 17.04 19.15
C GLU A 111 -21.23 17.51 17.97
N PRO A 112 -21.11 16.71 16.90
CA PRO A 112 -20.33 17.11 15.74
C PRO A 112 -20.97 18.36 15.15
N LYS A 113 -20.27 19.49 15.24
CA LYS A 113 -20.71 20.77 14.65
C LYS A 113 -20.91 20.66 13.13
N ILE A 114 -20.29 19.66 12.50
CA ILE A 114 -20.31 19.41 11.06
C ILE A 114 -20.93 18.04 10.85
N VAL A 115 -22.18 18.01 10.37
CA VAL A 115 -22.96 16.79 10.13
C VAL A 115 -22.75 16.25 8.70
N GLY A 116 -21.77 16.80 7.97
CA GLY A 116 -21.46 16.41 6.59
C GLY A 116 -22.61 16.67 5.62
N ALA A 117 -22.70 15.86 4.57
CA ALA A 117 -23.76 15.92 3.56
C ALA A 117 -25.15 15.66 4.14
N THR A 118 -25.29 15.03 5.32
CA THR A 118 -26.60 14.78 5.94
C THR A 118 -27.02 15.89 6.93
N GLY A 119 -26.31 17.02 6.94
CA GLY A 119 -26.67 18.18 7.77
C GLY A 119 -27.93 18.91 7.30
N LYS A 120 -28.40 19.85 8.11
CA LYS A 120 -29.58 20.69 7.80
C LYS A 120 -29.49 21.43 6.45
N PHE A 121 -28.28 21.75 6.01
CA PHE A 121 -27.99 22.38 4.71
C PHE A 121 -27.11 21.47 3.85
N GLY A 122 -27.17 20.17 4.12
CA GLY A 122 -26.44 19.15 3.40
C GLY A 122 -27.09 18.83 2.05
N ALA A 123 -26.63 17.75 1.46
CA ALA A 123 -27.13 17.21 0.21
C ALA A 123 -28.03 16.00 0.47
N GLU A 124 -29.01 15.83 -0.41
CA GLU A 124 -29.89 14.66 -0.41
C GLU A 124 -29.28 13.55 -1.26
N GLU A 125 -29.53 12.28 -0.91
CA GLU A 125 -29.05 11.17 -1.74
C GLU A 125 -29.80 11.15 -3.07
N SER A 126 -29.09 10.87 -4.16
CA SER A 126 -29.69 10.75 -5.49
C SER A 126 -30.55 9.50 -5.59
N ASP A 127 -31.79 9.65 -6.06
CA ASP A 127 -32.67 8.52 -6.38
C ASP A 127 -32.20 7.72 -7.61
N PHE A 128 -31.32 8.30 -8.45
CA PHE A 128 -30.94 7.72 -9.74
C PHE A 128 -29.53 7.13 -9.75
N CYS A 129 -28.61 7.67 -8.94
CA CYS A 129 -27.20 7.26 -8.93
C CYS A 129 -26.75 6.85 -7.53
N PRO A 130 -26.22 5.63 -7.35
CA PRO A 130 -25.73 5.18 -6.05
C PRO A 130 -24.51 6.01 -5.62
N TYR A 131 -24.43 6.33 -4.32
CA TYR A 131 -23.33 7.09 -3.71
C TYR A 131 -23.16 8.52 -4.23
N VAL A 132 -24.22 9.11 -4.77
CA VAL A 132 -24.23 10.52 -5.20
C VAL A 132 -25.13 11.32 -4.26
N TRP A 133 -24.62 12.46 -3.80
CA TRP A 133 -25.36 13.41 -2.98
C TRP A 133 -25.59 14.70 -3.76
N CYS A 134 -26.85 15.10 -3.88
CA CYS A 134 -27.32 16.27 -4.60
C CYS A 134 -27.54 17.44 -3.64
N PHE A 135 -26.74 18.49 -3.80
CA PHE A 135 -26.96 19.74 -3.09
C PHE A 135 -28.09 20.55 -3.74
N PRO A 136 -28.85 21.33 -2.97
CA PRO A 136 -29.85 22.24 -3.53
C PRO A 136 -29.24 23.15 -4.59
N THR A 137 -29.87 23.18 -5.76
CA THR A 137 -29.40 24.02 -6.86
C THR A 137 -29.76 25.48 -6.59
N MET A 138 -28.82 26.40 -6.77
CA MET A 138 -29.07 27.84 -6.61
C MET A 138 -29.46 28.47 -7.97
N CYS A 139 -30.35 27.82 -8.71
CA CYS A 139 -30.76 28.28 -10.02
C CYS A 139 -31.69 29.50 -9.92
N GLU A 140 -31.53 30.47 -10.83
CA GLU A 140 -32.48 31.59 -10.98
C GLU A 140 -33.74 31.18 -11.75
N LYS A 141 -33.64 30.14 -12.56
CA LYS A 141 -34.71 29.55 -13.36
C LYS A 141 -35.10 28.19 -12.77
N GLU A 142 -36.27 27.69 -13.17
CA GLU A 142 -36.74 26.36 -12.79
C GLU A 142 -35.71 25.28 -13.17
N GLU A 143 -35.42 24.39 -12.23
CA GLU A 143 -34.42 23.35 -12.39
C GLU A 143 -34.91 22.23 -13.30
N ILE A 144 -33.97 21.58 -13.99
CA ILE A 144 -34.26 20.37 -14.75
C ILE A 144 -34.10 19.20 -13.78
N PRO A 145 -35.18 18.45 -13.46
CA PRO A 145 -35.09 17.35 -12.52
C PRO A 145 -34.27 16.21 -13.09
N ALA A 146 -33.56 15.49 -12.22
CA ALA A 146 -32.94 14.23 -12.60
C ALA A 146 -34.01 13.21 -12.99
N THR A 147 -33.79 12.47 -14.08
CA THR A 147 -34.65 11.36 -14.49
C THR A 147 -33.79 10.22 -15.05
N ALA A 148 -34.33 9.00 -15.05
CA ALA A 148 -33.65 7.86 -15.67
C ALA A 148 -33.39 8.07 -17.18
N GLU A 149 -34.19 8.91 -17.84
CA GLU A 149 -34.12 9.17 -19.28
C GLU A 149 -33.06 10.22 -19.64
N ASN A 150 -32.86 11.23 -18.80
CA ASN A 150 -31.86 12.27 -19.04
C ASN A 150 -30.46 11.90 -18.53
N GLY A 151 -30.34 10.79 -17.80
CA GLY A 151 -29.07 10.27 -17.28
C GLY A 151 -28.41 11.17 -16.23
N GLN A 152 -29.16 12.12 -15.65
CA GLN A 152 -28.65 13.03 -14.64
C GLN A 152 -28.84 12.40 -13.26
N CYS A 153 -27.81 12.51 -12.41
CA CYS A 153 -27.90 12.07 -11.02
C CYS A 153 -28.57 13.10 -10.11
N CYS A 154 -28.43 14.38 -10.43
CA CYS A 154 -28.92 15.50 -9.62
C CYS A 154 -29.65 16.51 -10.51
N PRO A 155 -30.56 17.31 -9.95
CA PRO A 155 -31.14 18.43 -10.68
C PRO A 155 -30.05 19.39 -11.14
N VAL A 156 -30.23 19.96 -12.32
CA VAL A 156 -29.28 20.91 -12.91
C VAL A 156 -29.97 22.20 -13.31
N CYS A 157 -29.22 23.30 -13.24
CA CYS A 157 -29.72 24.55 -13.79
C CYS A 157 -29.77 24.48 -15.32
N PRO A 158 -30.83 25.00 -15.94
CA PRO A 158 -30.84 25.21 -17.38
C PRO A 158 -29.74 26.22 -17.78
N LYS A 159 -29.21 26.06 -18.99
CA LYS A 159 -28.23 26.98 -19.56
C LYS A 159 -28.82 28.35 -19.88
#